data_AF-A0A9Q0H8E1-F1
#
_entry.id   AF-A0A9Q0H8E1-F1
#
_cell.length_a   1.000
_cell.length_b   1.000
_cell.length_c   1.000
_cell.angle_alpha   90.00
_cell.angle_beta   90.00
_cell.angle_gamma   90.00
#
_symmetry.space_group_name_H-M   'P 1'
#
loop_
_entity.id
_entity.type
_entity.pdbx_description
1 polymer ?
#
loop_
_entity_poly.entity_id
_entity_poly.type
_entity_poly.pdbx_seq_one_letter_code
_entity_poly.pdbx_strand_id
1 'polypeptide(L)'
;MREEEVEKLRGVVRDCVSKHLYFSAIFFANKVAAFTNDPADIYMQAQALFLGRQYRRAFHLLNASQIVLRDLRFRYLAAKCLVLSIYSLTTLVTVVFINLLHVLVFRLLLVD
;
A
#
# COMPACT_ATOMS: atom_id res chain seq x y z
N MET A 1 16.27 -21.59 -16.51
CA MET A 1 16.90 -21.17 -15.24
C MET A 1 16.15 -19.99 -14.61
N ARG A 2 16.11 -18.78 -15.21
CA ARG A 2 15.48 -17.60 -14.55
C ARG A 2 13.96 -17.68 -14.33
N GLU A 3 13.19 -18.25 -15.25
CA GLU A 3 11.72 -18.31 -15.12
C GLU A 3 11.24 -19.25 -14.00
N GLU A 4 11.94 -20.36 -13.78
CA GLU A 4 11.59 -21.32 -12.73
C GLU A 4 11.84 -20.74 -11.32
N GLU A 5 12.90 -19.95 -11.17
CA GLU A 5 13.20 -19.21 -9.94
C GLU A 5 12.16 -18.12 -9.66
N VAL A 6 11.71 -17.42 -10.70
CA VAL A 6 10.63 -16.42 -10.61
C VAL A 6 9.33 -17.07 -10.13
N GLU A 7 8.96 -18.23 -10.64
CA GLU A 7 7.73 -18.90 -10.19
C GLU A 7 7.83 -19.37 -8.74
N LYS A 8 9.00 -19.85 -8.31
CA LYS A 8 9.27 -20.15 -6.89
C LYS A 8 9.12 -18.90 -6.02
N LEU A 9 9.64 -17.76 -6.47
CA LEU A 9 9.50 -16.47 -5.75
C LEU A 9 8.04 -16.00 -5.68
N ARG A 10 7.23 -16.17 -6.75
CA ARG A 10 5.78 -15.90 -6.70
C ARG A 10 5.08 -16.78 -5.68
N GLY A 11 5.48 -18.05 -5.57
CA GLY A 11 5.04 -18.95 -4.51
C GLY A 11 5.35 -18.40 -3.11
N VAL A 12 6.60 -17.97 -2.88
CA VAL A 12 7.01 -17.38 -1.60
C VAL A 12 6.21 -16.11 -1.27
N VAL A 13 5.92 -15.25 -2.25
CA VAL A 13 5.08 -14.06 -2.02
C VAL A 13 3.69 -14.47 -1.53
N ARG A 14 3.05 -15.46 -2.17
CA ARG A 14 1.73 -15.97 -1.77
C ARG A 14 1.76 -16.53 -0.34
N ASP A 15 2.81 -17.26 0.01
CA ASP A 15 3.00 -17.80 1.36
C ASP A 15 3.25 -16.72 2.42
N CYS A 16 4.02 -15.68 2.08
CA CYS A 16 4.22 -14.55 2.98
C CYS A 16 2.90 -13.79 3.20
N VAL A 17 2.08 -13.63 2.16
CA VAL A 17 0.76 -12.99 2.28
C VAL A 17 -0.18 -13.82 3.15
N SER A 18 -0.24 -15.15 2.95
CA SER A 18 -1.10 -16.02 3.76
C SER A 18 -0.69 -16.04 5.24
N LYS A 19 0.61 -15.89 5.53
CA LYS A 19 1.16 -15.77 6.89
C LYS A 19 1.14 -14.35 7.46
N HIS A 20 0.52 -13.38 6.77
CA HIS A 20 0.50 -11.97 7.16
C HIS A 20 1.88 -11.30 7.29
N LEU A 21 2.92 -11.86 6.68
CA LEU A 21 4.28 -11.31 6.64
C LEU A 21 4.43 -10.29 5.51
N TYR A 22 3.72 -9.17 5.61
CA TYR A 22 3.59 -8.20 4.52
C TYR A 22 4.91 -7.53 4.12
N PHE A 23 5.81 -7.24 5.07
CA PHE A 23 7.12 -6.64 4.75
C PHE A 23 7.98 -7.57 3.89
N SER A 24 8.04 -8.86 4.23
CA SER A 24 8.74 -9.88 3.44
C SER A 24 8.07 -10.09 2.09
N ALA A 25 6.73 -10.15 2.04
CA ALA A 25 5.98 -10.25 0.81
C ALA A 25 6.30 -9.09 -0.15
N ILE A 26 6.33 -7.86 0.36
CA ILE A 26 6.69 -6.66 -0.41
C ILE A 26 8.11 -6.79 -0.95
N PHE A 27 9.08 -7.23 -0.15
CA PHE A 27 10.47 -7.38 -0.59
C PHE A 27 10.61 -8.39 -1.75
N PHE A 28 10.01 -9.57 -1.62
CA PHE A 28 10.06 -10.58 -2.67
C PHE A 28 9.29 -10.15 -3.92
N ALA A 29 8.12 -9.52 -3.76
CA ALA A 29 7.34 -9.01 -4.88
C ALA A 29 8.07 -7.90 -5.67
N ASN A 30 8.81 -7.02 -4.98
CA ASN A 30 9.68 -6.03 -5.65
C ASN A 30 10.73 -6.72 -6.53
N LYS A 31 11.36 -7.80 -6.03
CA LYS A 31 12.34 -8.57 -6.80
C LYS A 31 11.70 -9.20 -8.03
N VAL A 32 10.57 -9.88 -7.86
CA VAL A 32 9.84 -10.52 -8.97
C VAL A 32 9.50 -9.50 -10.06
N ALA A 33 8.89 -8.36 -9.67
CA ALA A 33 8.54 -7.30 -10.62
C ALA A 33 9.75 -6.72 -11.35
N ALA A 34 10.92 -6.63 -10.71
CA ALA A 34 12.15 -6.18 -11.35
C ALA A 34 12.73 -7.20 -12.36
N PHE A 35 12.45 -8.50 -12.19
CA PHE A 35 12.96 -9.54 -13.07
C PHE A 35 12.09 -9.79 -14.30
N THR A 36 10.76 -9.78 -14.16
CA THR A 36 9.83 -10.06 -15.26
C THR A 36 9.30 -8.81 -15.93
N ASN A 37 9.12 -7.72 -15.17
CA ASN A 37 8.46 -6.49 -15.59
C ASN A 37 7.06 -6.72 -16.20
N ASP A 38 6.43 -7.85 -15.84
CA ASP A 38 5.11 -8.23 -16.32
C ASP A 38 4.01 -7.47 -15.56
N PRO A 39 2.90 -7.09 -16.23
CA PRO A 39 1.79 -6.38 -15.59
C PRO A 39 1.18 -7.19 -14.43
N ALA A 40 1.17 -8.52 -14.53
CA ALA A 40 0.66 -9.40 -13.49
C ALA A 40 1.50 -9.35 -12.20
N ASP A 41 2.83 -9.27 -12.33
CA ASP A 41 3.73 -9.21 -11.18
C ASP A 41 3.73 -7.83 -10.52
N ILE A 42 3.62 -6.77 -11.35
CA ILE A 42 3.38 -5.40 -10.88
C ILE A 42 2.07 -5.34 -10.06
N TYR A 43 1.02 -6.04 -10.51
CA TYR A 43 -0.23 -6.13 -9.74
C TYR A 43 -0.04 -6.86 -8.40
N MET A 44 0.69 -7.98 -8.40
CA MET A 44 1.00 -8.74 -7.18
C MET A 44 1.77 -7.88 -6.16
N GLN A 45 2.72 -7.09 -6.63
CA GLN A 45 3.48 -6.13 -5.81
C GLN A 45 2.58 -5.01 -5.27
N ALA A 46 1.72 -4.41 -6.10
CA ALA A 46 0.77 -3.40 -5.66
C ALA A 46 -0.20 -3.94 -4.60
N GLN A 47 -0.66 -5.19 -4.75
CA GLN A 47 -1.50 -5.87 -3.78
C GLN A 47 -0.77 -6.11 -2.45
N ALA A 48 0.49 -6.56 -2.48
CA ALA A 48 1.31 -6.72 -1.28
C ALA A 48 1.54 -5.38 -0.56
N LEU A 49 1.79 -4.29 -1.30
CA LEU A 49 1.92 -2.93 -0.74
C LEU A 49 0.60 -2.44 -0.10
N PHE A 50 -0.54 -2.74 -0.74
CA PHE A 50 -1.86 -2.41 -0.20
C PHE A 50 -2.10 -3.11 1.14
N LEU A 51 -1.81 -4.42 1.22
CA LEU A 51 -1.92 -5.19 2.47
C LEU A 51 -0.95 -4.69 3.55
N GLY A 52 0.25 -4.27 3.15
CA GLY A 52 1.23 -3.63 4.02
C GLY A 52 0.92 -2.18 4.40
N ARG A 53 -0.27 -1.66 4.07
CA ARG A 53 -0.72 -0.27 4.34
C ARG A 53 0.15 0.83 3.71
N GLN A 54 0.96 0.50 2.71
CA GLN A 54 1.84 1.46 2.02
C GLN A 54 1.16 2.02 0.77
N TYR A 55 0.02 2.69 0.96
CA TYR A 55 -0.86 3.15 -0.13
C TYR A 55 -0.20 4.17 -1.07
N ARG A 56 0.60 5.10 -0.53
CA ARG A 56 1.33 6.10 -1.34
C ARG A 56 2.31 5.43 -2.30
N ARG A 57 3.09 4.46 -1.81
CA ARG A 57 4.05 3.71 -2.64
C ARG A 57 3.33 2.88 -3.69
N ALA A 58 2.23 2.21 -3.32
CA ALA A 58 1.41 1.46 -4.28
C ALA A 58 0.88 2.37 -5.39
N PHE A 59 0.38 3.57 -5.05
CA PHE A 59 -0.12 4.53 -6.02
C PHE A 59 0.98 5.03 -6.96
N HIS A 60 2.15 5.38 -6.44
CA HIS A 60 3.29 5.78 -7.29
C HIS A 60 3.70 4.69 -8.27
N LEU A 61 3.71 3.43 -7.84
CA LEU A 61 4.07 2.29 -8.69
C LEU A 61 3.01 2.04 -9.79
N LEU A 62 1.73 2.13 -9.44
CA LEU A 62 0.64 2.03 -10.40
C LEU A 62 0.69 3.20 -11.42
N ASN A 63 0.95 4.42 -10.96
CA ASN A 63 1.03 5.59 -11.85
C ASN A 63 2.26 5.53 -12.78
N ALA A 64 3.42 5.10 -12.25
CA ALA A 64 4.64 4.95 -13.02
C ALA A 64 4.53 3.88 -14.11
N SER A 65 3.77 2.81 -13.84
CA SER A 65 3.63 1.71 -14.79
C SER A 65 2.70 2.01 -15.97
N GLN A 66 1.95 3.14 -16.00
CA GLN A 66 1.00 3.54 -17.08
C GLN A 66 -0.09 2.50 -17.44
N ILE A 67 -0.07 1.30 -16.83
CA ILE A 67 -1.03 0.19 -17.04
C ILE A 67 -2.41 0.51 -16.47
N VAL A 68 -2.50 1.52 -15.58
CA VAL A 68 -3.78 1.99 -14.99
C VAL A 68 -4.81 2.36 -16.07
N LEU A 69 -4.38 2.73 -17.28
CA LEU A 69 -5.31 3.05 -18.36
C LEU A 69 -5.80 1.82 -19.15
N ARG A 70 -5.17 0.65 -19.05
CA ARG A 70 -5.56 -0.54 -19.84
C ARG A 70 -6.58 -1.44 -19.16
N ASP A 71 -6.47 -1.67 -17.86
CA ASP A 71 -7.26 -2.68 -17.16
C ASP A 71 -8.08 -2.13 -15.99
N LEU A 72 -9.37 -2.49 -15.95
CA LEU A 72 -10.31 -2.05 -14.92
C LEU A 72 -9.86 -2.39 -13.49
N ARG A 73 -9.17 -3.53 -13.33
CA ARG A 73 -8.68 -4.03 -12.02
C ARG A 73 -7.61 -3.10 -11.43
N PHE A 74 -6.71 -2.59 -12.26
CA PHE A 74 -5.66 -1.66 -11.83
C PHE A 74 -6.24 -0.31 -11.46
N ARG A 75 -7.26 0.18 -12.19
CA ARG A 75 -7.99 1.41 -11.81
C ARG A 75 -8.71 1.26 -10.48
N TYR A 76 -9.40 0.15 -10.29
CA TYR A 76 -10.10 -0.12 -9.03
C TYR A 76 -9.12 -0.14 -7.85
N LEU A 77 -7.99 -0.85 -7.98
CA LEU A 77 -6.98 -0.89 -6.93
C LEU A 77 -6.35 0.50 -6.69
N ALA A 78 -6.03 1.26 -7.73
CA ALA A 78 -5.49 2.62 -7.62
C ALA A 78 -6.48 3.57 -6.93
N ALA A 79 -7.76 3.55 -7.32
CA ALA A 79 -8.82 4.33 -6.69
C ALA A 79 -8.98 3.94 -5.21
N LYS A 80 -8.95 2.64 -4.91
CA LYS A 80 -9.01 2.13 -3.54
C LYS A 80 -7.83 2.62 -2.70
N CYS A 81 -6.61 2.61 -3.24
CA CYS A 81 -5.41 3.15 -2.58
C CYS A 81 -5.53 4.66 -2.30
N LEU A 82 -6.02 5.46 -3.25
CA LEU A 82 -6.23 6.90 -3.08
C LEU A 82 -7.26 7.19 -2.00
N VAL A 83 -8.41 6.51 -2.06
CA VAL A 83 -9.49 6.67 -1.11
C VAL A 83 -9.03 6.29 0.31
N LEU A 84 -8.35 5.15 0.48
CA LEU A 84 -7.80 4.76 1.79
C LEU A 84 -6.71 5.72 2.30
N SER A 85 -5.88 6.25 1.41
CA SER A 85 -4.89 7.28 1.75
C SER A 85 -5.56 8.55 2.30
N ILE A 86 -6.66 8.98 1.70
CA ILE A 86 -7.41 10.17 2.13
C ILE A 86 -8.13 9.89 3.45
N TYR A 87 -8.79 8.74 3.60
CA TYR A 87 -9.44 8.35 4.84
C TYR A 87 -8.47 8.31 6.02
N SER A 88 -7.28 7.73 5.84
CA SER A 88 -6.24 7.72 6.87
C SER A 88 -5.80 9.14 7.28
N LEU A 89 -5.83 10.10 6.36
CA LEU A 89 -5.50 11.49 6.64
C LEU A 89 -6.64 12.18 7.41
N THR A 90 -7.90 11.95 7.02
CA THR A 90 -9.05 12.55 7.71
C THR A 90 -9.18 12.08 9.15
N THR A 91 -8.95 10.81 9.46
CA THR A 91 -8.95 10.31 10.85
C THR A 91 -7.81 10.92 11.66
N LEU A 92 -6.65 11.13 11.03
CA LEU A 92 -5.50 11.74 11.70
C LEU A 92 -5.73 13.23 11.95
N VAL A 93 -6.33 13.95 11.00
CA VAL A 93 -6.71 15.35 11.16
C VAL A 93 -7.79 15.50 12.23
N THR A 94 -8.84 14.68 12.25
CA THR A 94 -9.87 14.77 13.30
C THR A 94 -9.31 14.39 14.67
N VAL A 95 -8.50 13.34 14.79
CA VAL A 95 -7.88 12.95 16.08
C VAL A 95 -6.87 13.99 16.55
N VAL A 96 -6.06 14.57 15.66
CA VAL A 96 -5.13 15.66 16.02
C VAL A 96 -5.91 16.91 16.40
N PHE A 97 -6.97 17.28 15.68
CA PHE A 97 -7.78 18.45 15.98
C PHE A 97 -8.54 18.29 17.30
N ILE A 98 -9.10 17.10 17.57
CA ILE A 98 -9.75 16.77 18.86
C ILE A 98 -8.73 16.79 20.01
N ASN A 99 -7.54 16.19 19.83
CA ASN A 99 -6.50 16.25 20.86
C ASN A 99 -5.98 17.67 21.08
N LEU A 100 -5.81 18.46 20.01
CA LEU A 100 -5.41 19.86 20.11
C LEU A 100 -6.49 20.69 20.80
N LEU A 101 -7.76 20.47 20.48
CA LEU A 101 -8.90 21.12 21.14
C LEU A 101 -8.97 20.73 22.61
N HIS A 102 -8.76 19.44 22.94
CA HIS A 102 -8.72 18.97 24.33
C HIS A 102 -7.57 19.61 25.10
N VAL A 103 -6.36 19.69 24.53
CA VAL A 103 -5.22 20.38 25.14
C VAL A 103 -5.49 21.88 25.30
N LEU A 104 -6.12 22.53 24.32
CA LEU A 104 -6.42 23.96 24.37
C LEU A 104 -7.49 24.28 25.42
N VAL A 105 -8.56 23.48 25.49
CA VAL A 105 -9.63 23.58 26.49
C VAL A 105 -9.06 23.32 27.89
N PHE A 106 -8.22 22.29 28.07
CA PHE A 106 -7.61 21.98 29.36
C PHE A 106 -6.65 23.09 29.83
N ARG A 107 -6.00 23.81 28.90
CA ARG A 107 -5.12 24.94 29.23
C ARG A 107 -5.87 26.23 29.56
N LEU A 108 -7.07 26.41 29.02
CA LEU A 108 -7.97 27.53 29.32
C LEU A 108 -8.69 27.36 30.67
N LEU A 109 -8.99 26.12 31.08
CA LEU A 109 -9.72 25.81 32.32
C LEU A 109 -8.85 25.74 33.59
N LEU A 110 -7.52 25.91 33.47
CA LEU A 110 -6.55 25.82 34.58
C LEU A 110 -5.85 27.16 34.86
N VAL A 111 -6.32 28.26 34.24
CA VAL A 111 -5.78 29.62 34.42
C VAL A 111 -6.73 30.53 35.22
N ASP A 112 -7.92 30.04 35.58
CA ASP A 112 -8.80 30.64 36.60
C ASP A 112 -8.66 29.87 37.92
#